data_AF-A0AAW2R3L4-F1
#
_entry.id   AF-A0AAW2R3L4-F1
#
_cell.length_a   1.000
_cell.length_b   1.000
_cell.length_c   1.000
_cell.angle_alpha   90.00
_cell.angle_beta   90.00
_cell.angle_gamma   90.00
#
_symmetry.space_group_name_H-M   'P 1'
#
loop_
_entity.id
_entity.type
_entity.pdbx_description
1 polymer ?
#
loop_
_entity_poly.entity_id
_entity_poly.type
_entity_poly.pdbx_seq_one_letter_code
_entity_poly.pdbx_strand_id
1 'polypeptide(L)'
;MEFKTSSKGVCATFHSPVKTTASTEPKNENDMPLATATTADQGGATGLSALHPDIVRSHVLSRLDGPALGSAACCSTTLRQLSSDDNLWSDICHSMWPSTTSPQLSHLISTFPGGGPRAFFSHAFPVLAADRNLTGSSSNPPSELISAVDIRYKDNLIFTKVQETETVTGWFRCSPFRIDLLEPKDVVPTPIKHPEGEEACRGMIEDMMLSWILIDPIRRRAVNLSSHKPVSVERHWLTGEVQVRYASIVAVDQRQVQCGIVVRCGGSECGDEMQVREVSLEIEDMDGTHLNGKESLVFLQGALEGKKGTGINRIGEGQRRYKAYVEMKRERRERKLRTEGALDILCVGFGVSIFVAFCCFLFCR
;
A
#
# COMPACT_ATOMS: atom_id res chain seq x y z
N MET A 1 16.60 -26.96 31.98
CA MET A 1 15.45 -26.36 32.70
C MET A 1 14.94 -25.21 31.86
N GLU A 2 14.02 -25.53 30.95
CA GLU A 2 13.29 -24.56 30.14
C GLU A 2 12.16 -23.97 30.99
N PHE A 3 12.02 -22.63 31.00
CA PHE A 3 10.79 -21.99 31.43
C PHE A 3 10.11 -21.38 30.21
N LYS A 4 9.00 -22.01 29.84
CA LYS A 4 8.10 -21.65 28.76
C LYS A 4 6.94 -20.88 29.39
N THR A 5 6.84 -19.57 29.18
CA THR A 5 5.69 -18.78 29.63
C THR A 5 4.76 -18.50 28.46
N SER A 6 3.66 -19.23 28.45
CA SER A 6 2.46 -19.02 27.62
C SER A 6 1.58 -17.98 28.28
N SER A 7 1.25 -16.88 27.58
CA SER A 7 0.19 -15.96 27.99
C SER A 7 -0.93 -15.97 26.95
N LYS A 8 -2.05 -16.59 27.31
CA LYS A 8 -3.34 -16.47 26.62
C LYS A 8 -4.11 -15.32 27.28
N GLY A 9 -4.31 -14.24 26.53
CA GLY A 9 -5.18 -13.12 26.93
C GLY A 9 -6.61 -13.35 26.46
N VAL A 10 -7.54 -13.31 27.39
CA VAL A 10 -8.97 -13.62 27.28
C VAL A 10 -9.73 -12.47 26.62
N CYS A 11 -10.61 -12.80 25.67
CA CYS A 11 -11.55 -11.88 25.03
C CYS A 11 -12.80 -11.73 25.92
N ALA A 12 -13.04 -10.53 26.45
CA ALA A 12 -14.23 -10.24 27.25
C ALA A 12 -15.29 -9.54 26.38
N THR A 13 -16.36 -10.26 26.06
CA THR A 13 -17.59 -9.75 25.45
C THR A 13 -18.48 -9.10 26.52
N PHE A 14 -18.79 -7.81 26.38
CA PHE A 14 -19.79 -7.13 27.19
C PHE A 14 -21.17 -7.22 26.54
N HIS A 15 -22.10 -7.93 27.19
CA HIS A 15 -23.53 -7.90 26.90
C HIS A 15 -24.21 -6.87 27.81
N SER A 16 -24.86 -5.86 27.24
CA SER A 16 -25.79 -4.97 27.96
C SER A 16 -27.22 -5.51 27.86
N PRO A 17 -27.97 -5.64 28.97
CA PRO A 17 -29.41 -5.79 28.90
C PRO A 17 -30.10 -4.43 29.14
N VAL A 18 -30.84 -3.96 28.14
CA VAL A 18 -31.80 -2.84 28.29
C VAL A 18 -33.08 -3.42 28.89
N LYS A 19 -33.52 -2.88 30.03
CA LYS A 19 -34.81 -3.22 30.65
C LYS A 19 -35.64 -1.95 30.80
N THR A 20 -36.74 -1.91 30.07
CA THR A 20 -37.79 -0.88 30.10
C THR A 20 -38.74 -1.14 31.26
N THR A 21 -39.03 -0.14 32.10
CA THR A 21 -40.21 -0.16 32.97
C THR A 21 -40.81 1.24 33.09
N ALA A 22 -42.13 1.28 32.92
CA ALA A 22 -42.98 2.45 32.95
C ALA A 22 -43.32 2.92 34.38
N SER A 23 -43.65 4.21 34.44
CA SER A 23 -44.11 5.06 35.54
C SER A 23 -45.42 4.64 36.22
N THR A 24 -45.53 4.81 37.54
CA THR A 24 -46.71 5.34 38.27
C THR A 24 -46.32 5.68 39.73
N GLU A 25 -46.70 6.87 40.20
CA GLU A 25 -46.69 7.39 41.59
C GLU A 25 -48.17 7.79 41.95
N PRO A 26 -48.57 8.27 43.16
CA PRO A 26 -47.86 8.55 44.42
C PRO A 26 -48.62 8.20 45.75
N LYS A 27 -47.97 8.39 46.94
CA LYS A 27 -48.41 9.26 48.08
C LYS A 27 -47.72 9.00 49.45
N ASN A 28 -47.24 10.12 50.01
CA ASN A 28 -47.20 10.65 51.41
C ASN A 28 -46.33 10.11 52.58
N GLU A 29 -45.48 11.04 53.04
CA GLU A 29 -45.23 11.60 54.39
C GLU A 29 -44.23 11.00 55.42
N ASN A 30 -43.26 11.88 55.76
CA ASN A 30 -42.62 12.22 57.05
C ASN A 30 -41.70 11.21 57.77
N ASP A 31 -40.37 11.44 57.70
CA ASP A 31 -39.55 11.98 58.82
C ASP A 31 -38.04 12.06 58.46
N MET A 32 -37.34 13.06 59.01
CA MET A 32 -35.91 13.39 58.81
C MET A 32 -35.05 12.85 60.01
N PRO A 33 -33.70 12.91 60.00
CA PRO A 33 -32.78 11.88 59.56
C PRO A 33 -31.91 11.31 60.70
N LEU A 34 -31.43 10.06 60.57
CA LEU A 34 -30.31 9.57 61.37
C LEU A 34 -29.12 9.28 60.46
N ALA A 35 -28.06 10.05 60.66
CA ALA A 35 -26.79 9.96 59.95
C ALA A 35 -26.22 8.54 60.08
N THR A 36 -26.13 7.84 58.95
CA THR A 36 -25.27 6.67 58.81
C THR A 36 -24.20 7.07 57.81
N ALA A 37 -23.00 7.35 58.31
CA ALA A 37 -21.83 7.64 57.51
C ALA A 37 -21.41 6.35 56.77
N THR A 38 -22.01 6.12 55.61
CA THR A 38 -21.46 5.19 54.64
C THR A 38 -20.29 5.89 53.98
N THR A 39 -19.08 5.63 54.48
CA THR A 39 -17.84 5.92 53.77
C THR A 39 -17.86 5.10 52.49
N ALA A 40 -18.45 5.67 51.44
CA ALA A 40 -18.16 5.28 50.09
C ALA A 40 -16.69 5.66 49.87
N ASP A 41 -15.84 4.64 49.83
CA ASP A 41 -14.52 4.71 49.25
C ASP A 41 -14.70 5.16 47.78
N GLN A 42 -14.77 6.48 47.57
CA GLN A 42 -14.60 7.07 46.26
C GLN A 42 -13.13 6.88 45.93
N GLY A 43 -12.82 5.69 45.41
CA GLY A 43 -11.67 5.49 44.54
C GLY A 43 -11.84 6.46 43.38
N GLY A 44 -11.31 7.67 43.56
CA GLY A 44 -11.32 8.75 42.58
C GLY A 44 -10.53 8.29 41.38
N ALA A 45 -11.17 7.60 40.46
CA ALA A 45 -10.62 7.34 39.15
C ALA A 45 -10.51 8.69 38.45
N THR A 46 -9.37 9.37 38.63
CA THR A 46 -9.00 10.55 37.86
C THR A 46 -8.86 10.11 36.41
N GLY A 47 -9.96 10.21 35.66
CA GLY A 47 -9.98 9.85 34.25
C GLY A 47 -9.06 10.75 33.43
N LEU A 48 -8.76 10.33 32.20
CA LEU A 48 -7.90 11.08 31.28
C LEU A 48 -8.34 12.54 31.09
N SER A 49 -9.65 12.81 31.23
CA SER A 49 -10.24 14.16 31.18
C SER A 49 -9.79 15.10 32.31
N ALA A 50 -9.18 14.58 33.39
CA ALA A 50 -8.62 15.37 34.47
C ALA A 50 -7.22 15.92 34.15
N LEU A 51 -6.55 15.41 33.12
CA LEU A 51 -5.25 15.90 32.68
C LEU A 51 -5.39 17.15 31.82
N HIS A 52 -4.41 18.04 31.90
CA HIS A 52 -4.35 19.20 31.03
C HIS A 52 -4.25 18.75 29.56
N PRO A 53 -5.01 19.37 28.62
CA PRO A 53 -5.00 18.99 27.20
C PRO A 53 -3.61 18.92 26.57
N ASP A 54 -2.71 19.82 26.97
CA ASP A 54 -1.34 19.85 26.44
C ASP A 54 -0.53 18.62 26.86
N ILE A 55 -0.72 18.10 28.07
CA ILE A 55 -0.05 16.88 28.54
C ILE A 55 -0.52 15.68 27.71
N VAL A 56 -1.85 15.59 27.50
CA VAL A 56 -2.44 14.54 26.68
C VAL A 56 -1.90 14.64 25.24
N ARG A 57 -1.84 15.84 24.66
CA ARG A 57 -1.33 16.06 23.32
C ARG A 57 0.15 15.73 23.18
N SER A 58 1.02 16.34 24.00
CA SER A 58 2.47 16.30 23.84
C SER A 58 3.12 15.00 24.31
N HIS A 59 2.51 14.28 25.26
CA HIS A 59 3.11 13.09 25.86
C HIS A 59 2.35 11.79 25.59
N VAL A 60 1.05 11.86 25.29
CA VAL A 60 0.23 10.67 25.01
C VAL A 60 -0.03 10.54 23.51
N LEU A 61 -0.68 11.52 22.89
CA LEU A 61 -1.10 11.43 21.49
C LEU A 61 0.07 11.48 20.50
N SER A 62 1.12 12.24 20.81
CA SER A 62 2.36 12.30 20.01
C SER A 62 3.11 10.98 19.87
N ARG A 63 2.81 10.00 20.74
CA ARG A 63 3.43 8.66 20.73
C ARG A 63 2.60 7.61 19.99
N LEU A 64 1.39 7.96 19.57
CA LEU A 64 0.51 7.05 18.84
C LEU A 64 0.85 7.07 17.35
N ASP A 65 0.76 5.90 16.72
CA ASP A 65 0.79 5.82 15.26
C ASP A 65 -0.53 6.34 14.67
N GLY A 66 -0.57 6.60 13.36
CA GLY A 66 -1.77 7.14 12.71
C GLY A 66 -3.05 6.32 12.96
N PRO A 67 -3.05 4.98 12.82
CA PRO A 67 -4.22 4.16 13.15
C PRO A 67 -4.64 4.24 14.62
N ALA A 68 -3.71 4.22 15.57
CA ALA A 68 -4.03 4.35 16.99
C ALA A 68 -4.55 5.75 17.32
N LEU A 69 -4.00 6.80 16.72
CA LEU A 69 -4.47 8.18 16.88
C LEU A 69 -5.89 8.35 16.32
N GLY A 70 -6.16 7.76 15.15
CA GLY A 70 -7.50 7.70 14.55
C GLY A 70 -8.49 6.94 15.44
N SER A 71 -8.05 5.84 16.06
CA SER A 71 -8.88 5.07 17.00
C SER A 71 -9.16 5.83 18.29
N ALA A 72 -8.16 6.51 18.85
CA ALA A 72 -8.32 7.37 20.04
C ALA A 72 -9.31 8.51 19.78
N ALA A 73 -9.30 9.10 18.58
CA ALA A 73 -10.26 10.13 18.18
C ALA A 73 -11.73 9.66 18.18
N CYS A 74 -11.97 8.35 18.10
CA CYS A 74 -13.32 7.78 18.15
C CYS A 74 -13.83 7.57 19.59
N CYS A 75 -12.95 7.56 20.60
CA CYS A 75 -13.31 7.22 21.98
C CYS A 75 -14.07 8.34 22.72
N SER A 76 -13.79 9.62 22.41
CA SER A 76 -14.49 10.75 23.03
C SER A 76 -14.41 12.01 22.17
N THR A 77 -15.25 13.00 22.46
CA THR A 77 -15.22 14.32 21.79
C THR A 77 -13.92 15.08 22.08
N THR A 78 -13.43 15.02 23.33
CA THR A 78 -12.17 15.63 23.74
C THR A 78 -10.99 15.04 22.97
N LEU A 79 -10.87 13.71 22.91
CA LEU A 79 -9.80 13.06 22.16
C LEU A 79 -9.92 13.33 20.67
N ARG A 80 -11.13 13.37 20.12
CA ARG A 80 -11.35 13.77 18.72
C ARG A 80 -10.79 15.14 18.41
N GLN A 81 -11.06 16.12 19.28
CA GLN A 81 -10.60 17.49 19.11
C GLN A 81 -9.08 17.57 19.20
N LEU A 82 -8.47 16.92 20.21
CA LEU A 82 -7.01 16.91 20.39
C LEU A 82 -6.28 16.16 19.26
N SER A 83 -6.83 15.03 18.80
CA SER A 83 -6.29 14.27 17.67
C SER A 83 -6.53 14.92 16.31
N SER A 84 -7.23 16.07 16.23
CA SER A 84 -7.42 16.79 14.96
C SER A 84 -6.33 17.83 14.70
N ASP A 85 -5.27 17.86 15.52
CA ASP A 85 -4.11 18.75 15.35
C ASP A 85 -3.27 18.35 14.12
N ASP A 86 -3.11 19.28 13.18
CA ASP A 86 -2.36 19.06 11.94
C ASP A 86 -0.88 18.78 12.18
N ASN A 87 -0.29 19.26 13.28
CA ASN A 87 1.12 18.99 13.59
C ASN A 87 1.33 17.51 13.94
N LEU A 88 0.42 16.92 14.73
CA LEU A 88 0.48 15.49 15.05
C LEU A 88 0.44 14.64 13.78
N TRP A 89 -0.46 14.97 12.85
CA TRP A 89 -0.56 14.23 11.59
C TRP A 89 0.60 14.50 10.65
N SER A 90 1.17 15.72 10.64
CA SER A 90 2.38 16.05 9.88
C SER A 90 3.57 15.23 10.38
N ASP A 91 3.78 15.18 11.70
CA ASP A 91 4.86 14.40 12.33
C ASP A 91 4.71 12.91 12.03
N ILE A 92 3.48 12.38 12.08
CA ILE A 92 3.18 11.00 11.69
C ILE A 92 3.50 10.76 10.21
N CYS A 93 3.14 11.69 9.31
CA CYS A 93 3.46 11.58 7.89
C CYS A 93 4.97 11.61 7.64
N HIS A 94 5.71 12.55 8.23
CA HIS A 94 7.16 12.65 8.09
C HIS A 94 7.88 11.42 8.64
N SER A 95 7.42 10.90 9.79
CA SER A 95 7.97 9.69 10.40
C SER A 95 7.72 8.45 9.54
N MET A 96 6.50 8.29 9.01
CA MET A 96 6.14 7.14 8.18
C MET A 96 6.79 7.20 6.80
N TRP A 97 6.76 8.37 6.17
CA TRP A 97 7.20 8.65 4.80
C TRP A 97 8.14 9.86 4.78
N PRO A 98 9.46 9.65 5.00
CA PRO A 98 10.45 10.73 5.07
C PRO A 98 10.46 11.66 3.86
N SER A 99 10.10 11.15 2.68
CA SER A 99 9.91 11.94 1.44
C SER A 99 8.95 13.12 1.61
N THR A 100 8.00 13.05 2.54
CA THR A 100 7.03 14.13 2.84
C THR A 100 7.63 15.32 3.59
N THR A 101 8.85 15.20 4.11
CA THR A 101 9.58 16.28 4.81
C THR A 101 10.04 17.38 3.85
N SER A 102 10.03 17.13 2.54
CA SER A 102 10.37 18.15 1.54
C SER A 102 9.44 19.38 1.69
N PRO A 103 9.97 20.62 1.73
CA PRO A 103 9.15 21.82 1.93
C PRO A 103 8.01 21.97 0.92
N GLN A 104 8.25 21.64 -0.34
CA GLN A 104 7.25 21.72 -1.41
C GLN A 104 6.11 20.72 -1.17
N LEU A 105 6.46 19.47 -0.85
CA LEU A 105 5.50 18.40 -0.63
C LEU A 105 4.74 18.59 0.70
N SER A 106 5.42 19.03 1.75
CA SER A 106 4.82 19.37 3.04
C SER A 106 3.79 20.50 2.89
N HIS A 107 4.13 21.55 2.14
CA HIS A 107 3.18 22.61 1.81
C HIS A 107 1.98 22.06 1.03
N LEU A 108 2.20 21.26 -0.02
CA LEU A 108 1.11 20.63 -0.76
C LEU A 108 0.19 19.80 0.15
N ILE A 109 0.75 18.96 1.02
CA ILE A 109 0.00 18.11 1.98
C ILE A 109 -0.85 18.97 2.92
N SER A 110 -0.35 20.11 3.40
CA SER A 110 -1.12 21.01 4.26
C SER A 110 -2.40 21.55 3.59
N THR A 111 -2.43 21.62 2.25
CA THR A 111 -3.60 22.10 1.50
C THR A 111 -4.65 21.02 1.20
N PHE A 112 -4.43 19.76 1.60
CA PHE A 112 -5.37 18.67 1.32
C PHE A 112 -6.75 18.96 1.96
N PRO A 113 -7.84 18.73 1.21
CA PRO A 113 -9.18 18.96 1.73
C PRO A 113 -9.50 17.98 2.85
N GLY A 114 -10.20 18.45 3.89
CA GLY A 114 -10.68 17.58 4.98
C GLY A 114 -9.64 17.31 6.08
N GLY A 115 -8.71 18.24 6.32
CA GLY A 115 -7.74 18.17 7.42
C GLY A 115 -6.30 17.90 6.97
N GLY A 116 -5.90 18.42 5.81
CA GLY A 116 -4.49 18.51 5.40
C GLY A 116 -3.71 17.19 5.55
N PRO A 117 -2.70 17.14 6.44
CA PRO A 117 -1.89 15.94 6.68
C PRO A 117 -2.69 14.71 7.09
N ARG A 118 -3.78 14.88 7.84
CA ARG A 118 -4.67 13.76 8.23
C ARG A 118 -5.35 13.16 7.00
N ALA A 119 -5.84 14.01 6.10
CA ALA A 119 -6.49 13.57 4.87
C ALA A 119 -5.48 12.85 3.96
N PHE A 120 -4.28 13.42 3.80
CA PHE A 120 -3.18 12.76 3.09
C PHE A 120 -2.84 11.38 3.68
N PHE A 121 -2.69 11.29 5.00
CA PHE A 121 -2.44 10.01 5.68
C PHE A 121 -3.53 8.98 5.39
N SER A 122 -4.80 9.39 5.47
CA SER A 122 -5.94 8.50 5.18
C SER A 122 -5.97 8.01 3.73
N HIS A 123 -5.42 8.79 2.79
CA HIS A 123 -5.32 8.43 1.39
C HIS A 123 -4.14 7.47 1.10
N ALA A 124 -3.00 7.70 1.75
CA ALA A 124 -1.76 6.98 1.49
C ALA A 124 -1.55 5.74 2.38
N PHE A 125 -2.17 5.68 3.56
CA PHE A 125 -1.97 4.58 4.51
C PHE A 125 -2.59 3.24 4.06
N PRO A 126 -3.83 3.20 3.54
CA PRO A 126 -4.43 1.93 3.12
C PRO A 126 -3.82 1.39 1.83
N VAL A 127 -3.80 0.07 1.68
CA VAL A 127 -3.68 -0.53 0.35
C VAL A 127 -4.97 -0.26 -0.41
N LEU A 128 -4.85 0.01 -1.71
CA LEU A 128 -5.97 0.23 -2.63
C LEU A 128 -7.10 -0.77 -2.37
N ALA A 129 -8.38 -0.39 -2.40
CA ALA A 129 -9.45 -1.38 -2.34
C ALA A 129 -9.65 -1.99 -3.74
N ALA A 130 -9.82 -3.31 -3.82
CA ALA A 130 -10.20 -3.98 -5.07
C ALA A 130 -11.70 -3.79 -5.32
N ASP A 131 -12.15 -2.56 -5.49
CA ASP A 131 -13.51 -2.34 -5.97
C ASP A 131 -13.50 -2.63 -7.49
N ARG A 132 -14.06 -3.78 -7.89
CA ARG A 132 -14.21 -4.18 -9.30
C ARG A 132 -15.11 -3.23 -10.11
N ASN A 133 -15.71 -2.25 -9.43
CA ASN A 133 -16.64 -1.26 -9.96
C ASN A 133 -16.02 0.14 -10.06
N LEU A 134 -14.69 0.28 -10.09
CA LEU A 134 -14.09 1.53 -10.52
C LEU A 134 -14.40 1.71 -12.01
N THR A 135 -15.47 2.45 -12.28
CA THR A 135 -15.77 2.97 -13.60
C THR A 135 -14.69 3.98 -13.96
N GLY A 136 -14.16 3.91 -15.18
CA GLY A 136 -13.25 4.93 -15.71
C GLY A 136 -13.77 6.33 -15.38
N SER A 137 -12.92 7.16 -14.78
CA SER A 137 -13.29 8.53 -14.43
C SER A 137 -13.65 9.29 -15.70
N SER A 138 -14.80 9.99 -15.70
CA SER A 138 -15.12 10.94 -16.76
C SER A 138 -14.29 12.22 -16.67
N SER A 139 -13.50 12.39 -15.61
CA SER A 139 -12.67 13.57 -15.42
C SER A 139 -11.33 13.43 -16.15
N ASN A 140 -10.80 14.55 -16.62
CA ASN A 140 -9.54 14.57 -17.38
C ASN A 140 -8.38 13.99 -16.56
N PRO A 141 -7.49 13.16 -17.13
CA PRO A 141 -6.35 12.65 -16.37
C PRO A 141 -5.48 13.79 -15.82
N PRO A 142 -4.84 13.61 -14.66
CA PRO A 142 -3.99 14.63 -14.06
C PRO A 142 -2.88 15.02 -15.03
N SER A 143 -2.60 16.32 -15.18
CA SER A 143 -1.53 16.85 -16.05
C SER A 143 -0.13 16.65 -15.48
N GLU A 144 -0.05 16.37 -14.18
CA GLU A 144 1.17 16.18 -13.42
C GLU A 144 0.91 15.16 -12.32
N LEU A 145 1.93 14.37 -11.99
CA LEU A 145 1.94 13.43 -10.89
C LEU A 145 3.20 13.63 -10.05
N ILE A 146 3.07 13.47 -8.73
CA ILE A 146 4.22 13.47 -7.83
C ILE A 146 4.36 12.07 -7.23
N SER A 147 5.55 11.49 -7.33
CA SER A 147 5.92 10.23 -6.68
C SER A 147 6.79 10.53 -5.46
N ALA A 148 6.27 10.24 -4.27
CA ALA A 148 7.00 10.30 -3.01
C ALA A 148 7.38 8.88 -2.60
N VAL A 149 8.68 8.58 -2.60
CA VAL A 149 9.19 7.21 -2.52
C VAL A 149 10.19 7.07 -1.38
N ASP A 150 9.97 6.06 -0.53
CA ASP A 150 10.81 5.75 0.61
C ASP A 150 11.08 4.24 0.67
N ILE A 151 12.35 3.86 0.80
CA ILE A 151 12.79 2.47 0.95
C ILE A 151 13.52 2.33 2.28
N ARG A 152 13.10 1.34 3.07
CA ARG A 152 13.69 1.01 4.36
C ARG A 152 14.21 -0.41 4.37
N TYR A 153 15.25 -0.64 5.17
CA TYR A 153 15.78 -1.95 5.51
C TYR A 153 16.00 -2.02 7.02
N LYS A 154 15.35 -2.98 7.70
CA LYS A 154 15.37 -3.07 9.18
C LYS A 154 15.02 -1.74 9.83
N ASP A 155 13.96 -1.10 9.33
CA ASP A 155 13.45 0.23 9.71
C ASP A 155 14.36 1.44 9.44
N ASN A 156 15.61 1.21 9.01
CA ASN A 156 16.53 2.26 8.58
C ASN A 156 16.21 2.72 7.16
N LEU A 157 16.15 4.03 6.94
CA LEU A 157 15.95 4.61 5.62
C LEU A 157 17.21 4.43 4.77
N ILE A 158 17.07 3.82 3.60
CA ILE A 158 18.19 3.61 2.66
C ILE A 158 18.03 4.37 1.35
N PHE A 159 16.81 4.80 1.03
CA PHE A 159 16.50 5.61 -0.13
C PHE A 159 15.26 6.46 0.14
N THR A 160 15.32 7.74 -0.22
CA THR A 160 14.16 8.63 -0.23
C THR A 160 14.27 9.59 -1.41
N LYS A 161 13.18 9.76 -2.16
CA LYS A 161 13.13 10.71 -3.27
C LYS A 161 11.70 11.17 -3.53
N VAL A 162 11.58 12.43 -3.96
CA VAL A 162 10.36 12.99 -4.54
C VAL A 162 10.64 13.24 -6.02
N GLN A 163 9.74 12.78 -6.89
CA GLN A 163 9.85 12.93 -8.33
C GLN A 163 8.55 13.50 -8.90
N GLU A 164 8.63 14.65 -9.56
CA GLU A 164 7.55 15.23 -10.34
C GLU A 164 7.55 14.63 -11.75
N THR A 165 6.38 14.36 -12.31
CA THR A 165 6.22 13.71 -13.61
C THR A 165 5.11 14.41 -14.39
N GLU A 166 5.48 15.09 -15.47
CA GLU A 166 4.54 15.67 -16.43
C GLU A 166 3.89 14.57 -17.27
N THR A 167 2.57 14.64 -17.46
CA THR A 167 1.80 13.57 -18.12
C THR A 167 1.18 13.99 -19.46
N VAL A 168 1.31 15.26 -19.83
CA VAL A 168 0.64 15.83 -21.01
C VAL A 168 1.44 15.64 -22.30
N THR A 169 2.76 15.46 -22.21
CA THR A 169 3.65 15.36 -23.36
C THR A 169 3.34 14.13 -24.22
N GLY A 170 3.53 14.27 -25.53
CA GLY A 170 3.38 13.15 -26.46
C GLY A 170 4.35 12.00 -26.16
N TRP A 171 5.56 12.33 -25.69
CA TRP A 171 6.54 11.34 -25.27
C TRP A 171 6.00 10.44 -24.16
N PHE A 172 5.56 11.04 -23.04
CA PHE A 172 4.97 10.29 -21.93
C PHE A 172 3.75 9.47 -22.39
N ARG A 173 2.86 10.08 -23.18
CA ARG A 173 1.59 9.44 -23.57
C ARG A 173 1.76 8.26 -24.51
N CYS A 174 2.77 8.27 -25.36
CA CYS A 174 3.00 7.24 -26.37
C CYS A 174 4.07 6.22 -25.98
N SER A 175 4.99 6.57 -25.07
CA SER A 175 6.02 5.63 -24.60
C SER A 175 5.44 4.60 -23.64
N PRO A 176 6.06 3.41 -23.53
CA PRO A 176 5.84 2.53 -22.38
C PRO A 176 5.93 3.34 -21.08
N PHE A 177 4.96 3.16 -20.19
CA PHE A 177 4.89 3.88 -18.94
C PHE A 177 5.98 3.38 -18.00
N ARG A 178 6.84 4.32 -17.61
CA ARG A 178 7.90 4.07 -16.65
C ARG A 178 8.25 5.38 -15.93
N ILE A 179 8.37 5.31 -14.60
CA ILE A 179 8.90 6.41 -13.78
C ILE A 179 10.19 5.90 -13.15
N ASP A 180 11.33 6.39 -13.62
CA ASP A 180 12.64 6.11 -13.06
C ASP A 180 13.03 7.19 -12.05
N LEU A 181 13.49 6.77 -10.87
CA LEU A 181 13.97 7.68 -9.83
C LEU A 181 15.49 7.85 -9.82
N LEU A 182 16.21 7.04 -10.61
CA LEU A 182 17.66 7.09 -10.74
C LEU A 182 18.00 7.10 -12.22
N GLU A 183 18.97 7.94 -12.62
CA GLU A 183 19.52 7.83 -13.96
C GLU A 183 20.36 6.54 -14.07
N PRO A 184 20.56 5.97 -15.27
CA PRO A 184 21.28 4.71 -15.43
C PRO A 184 22.71 4.67 -14.87
N LYS A 185 23.30 5.82 -14.56
CA LYS A 185 24.64 5.96 -13.97
C LYS A 185 24.62 6.33 -12.50
N ASP A 186 23.46 6.67 -11.95
CA ASP A 186 23.32 7.05 -10.56
C ASP A 186 23.35 5.79 -9.70
N VAL A 187 24.11 5.87 -8.61
CA VAL A 187 24.16 4.84 -7.59
C VAL A 187 23.98 5.49 -6.22
N VAL A 188 23.14 4.88 -5.39
CA VAL A 188 22.94 5.31 -4.01
C VAL A 188 23.60 4.29 -3.09
N PRO A 189 24.70 4.64 -2.41
CA PRO A 189 25.34 3.74 -1.46
C PRO A 189 24.41 3.47 -0.28
N THR A 190 24.45 2.24 0.23
CA THR A 190 23.67 1.86 1.41
C THR A 190 24.59 1.21 2.44
N PRO A 191 24.32 1.37 3.75
CA PRO A 191 25.09 0.72 4.81
C PRO A 191 24.84 -0.79 4.90
N ILE A 192 24.10 -1.36 3.95
CA ILE A 192 23.73 -2.78 3.92
C ILE A 192 24.90 -3.56 3.31
N LYS A 193 25.32 -4.65 3.95
CA LYS A 193 26.28 -5.56 3.33
C LYS A 193 25.63 -6.31 2.17
N HIS A 194 26.35 -6.45 1.06
CA HIS A 194 25.93 -7.24 -0.07
C HIS A 194 25.70 -8.69 0.38
N PRO A 195 24.52 -9.28 0.09
CA PRO A 195 24.20 -10.62 0.55
C PRO A 195 25.08 -11.67 -0.14
N GLU A 196 25.83 -12.44 0.64
CA GLU A 196 26.53 -13.63 0.18
C GLU A 196 25.60 -14.85 0.32
N GLY A 197 25.21 -15.44 -0.81
CA GLY A 197 24.33 -16.62 -0.86
C GLY A 197 22.81 -16.34 -0.88
N GLU A 198 22.02 -17.38 -1.14
CA GLU A 198 20.56 -17.31 -1.29
C GLU A 198 19.82 -17.04 0.03
N GLU A 199 20.34 -17.53 1.16
CA GLU A 199 19.73 -17.34 2.48
C GLU A 199 19.77 -15.87 2.94
N ALA A 200 20.87 -15.17 2.64
CA ALA A 200 21.01 -13.73 2.90
C ALA A 200 20.06 -12.90 2.01
N CYS A 201 19.85 -13.30 0.75
CA CYS A 201 18.83 -12.72 -0.12
C CYS A 201 17.41 -12.95 0.40
N ARG A 202 17.13 -14.10 1.02
CA ARG A 202 15.84 -14.38 1.65
C ARG A 202 15.59 -13.48 2.88
N GLY A 203 16.62 -13.22 3.69
CA GLY A 203 16.53 -12.26 4.81
C GLY A 203 16.20 -10.83 4.34
N MET A 204 16.69 -10.42 3.16
CA MET A 204 16.32 -9.12 2.58
C MET A 204 14.83 -9.01 2.22
N ILE A 205 14.19 -10.10 1.81
CA ILE A 205 12.73 -10.13 1.54
C ILE A 205 11.96 -9.78 2.80
N GLU A 206 12.40 -10.28 3.95
CA GLU A 206 11.71 -10.13 5.22
C GLU A 206 11.89 -8.71 5.79
N ASP A 207 13.04 -8.09 5.56
CA ASP A 207 13.45 -6.86 6.24
C ASP A 207 13.28 -5.57 5.41
N MET A 208 13.14 -5.67 4.08
CA MET A 208 12.91 -4.50 3.24
C MET A 208 11.45 -4.05 3.29
N MET A 209 11.26 -2.73 3.22
CA MET A 209 9.96 -2.11 3.05
C MET A 209 10.04 -0.96 2.06
N LEU A 210 8.98 -0.78 1.26
CA LEU A 210 8.88 0.32 0.31
C LEU A 210 7.53 1.00 0.44
N SER A 211 7.51 2.33 0.33
CA SER A 211 6.30 3.10 0.10
C SER A 211 6.48 3.90 -1.18
N TRP A 212 5.53 3.76 -2.11
CA TRP A 212 5.47 4.59 -3.32
C TRP A 212 4.12 5.30 -3.33
N ILE A 213 4.10 6.54 -2.85
CA ILE A 213 2.89 7.34 -2.78
C ILE A 213 2.82 8.18 -4.05
N LEU A 214 1.83 7.89 -4.88
CA LEU A 214 1.48 8.71 -6.03
C LEU A 214 0.49 9.78 -5.59
N ILE A 215 0.72 11.02 -6.01
CA ILE A 215 -0.04 12.20 -5.61
C ILE A 215 -0.47 12.96 -6.86
N ASP A 216 -1.75 13.32 -6.92
CA ASP A 216 -2.29 14.32 -7.84
C ASP A 216 -2.27 15.69 -7.13
N PRO A 217 -1.36 16.61 -7.50
CA PRO A 217 -1.22 17.90 -6.82
C PRO A 217 -2.43 18.82 -7.04
N ILE A 218 -3.14 18.66 -8.17
CA ILE A 218 -4.27 19.51 -8.53
C ILE A 218 -5.51 19.10 -7.74
N ARG A 219 -5.81 17.80 -7.73
CA ARG A 219 -6.96 17.24 -6.99
C ARG A 219 -6.68 17.01 -5.52
N ARG A 220 -5.41 17.06 -5.10
CA ARG A 220 -4.96 16.80 -3.73
C ARG A 220 -5.43 15.43 -3.24
N ARG A 221 -5.15 14.41 -4.07
CA ARG A 221 -5.43 13.00 -3.77
C ARG A 221 -4.13 12.23 -3.79
N ALA A 222 -4.06 11.20 -2.96
CA ALA A 222 -2.90 10.34 -2.88
C ALA A 222 -3.30 8.87 -2.90
N VAL A 223 -2.34 8.01 -3.24
CA VAL A 223 -2.48 6.56 -3.19
C VAL A 223 -1.11 5.91 -3.06
N ASN A 224 -1.00 4.91 -2.20
CA ASN A 224 0.20 4.08 -2.17
C ASN A 224 0.06 2.92 -3.17
N LEU A 225 1.00 2.84 -4.11
CA LEU A 225 1.05 1.82 -5.16
C LEU A 225 1.94 0.62 -4.79
N SER A 226 2.55 0.64 -3.61
CA SER A 226 3.42 -0.44 -3.14
C SER A 226 2.65 -1.49 -2.33
N SER A 227 3.16 -2.72 -2.32
CA SER A 227 2.72 -3.79 -1.42
C SER A 227 3.28 -3.68 0.00
N HIS A 228 4.05 -2.63 0.30
CA HIS A 228 4.91 -2.47 1.47
C HIS A 228 6.03 -3.49 1.62
N LYS A 229 5.73 -4.78 1.52
CA LYS A 229 6.71 -5.87 1.52
C LYS A 229 6.99 -6.35 0.10
N PRO A 230 8.21 -6.85 -0.18
CA PRO A 230 8.53 -7.45 -1.47
C PRO A 230 7.57 -8.59 -1.79
N VAL A 231 7.25 -8.73 -3.09
CA VAL A 231 6.46 -9.85 -3.62
C VAL A 231 7.33 -10.89 -4.32
N SER A 232 8.49 -10.48 -4.84
CA SER A 232 9.54 -11.37 -5.31
C SER A 232 10.91 -10.72 -5.13
N VAL A 233 11.94 -11.56 -4.97
CA VAL A 233 13.34 -11.17 -5.00
C VAL A 233 14.09 -12.17 -5.84
N GLU A 234 14.79 -11.68 -6.85
CA GLU A 234 15.53 -12.48 -7.80
C GLU A 234 16.97 -12.00 -7.83
N ARG A 235 17.92 -12.94 -7.74
CA ARG A 235 19.34 -12.64 -7.91
C ARG A 235 19.73 -12.98 -9.35
N HIS A 236 20.29 -12.00 -10.06
CA HIS A 236 20.82 -12.22 -11.38
C HIS A 236 22.09 -13.09 -11.29
N TRP A 237 22.07 -14.24 -11.94
CA TRP A 237 23.09 -15.28 -11.81
C TRP A 237 24.49 -14.83 -12.27
N LEU A 238 24.57 -13.94 -13.27
CA LEU A 238 25.84 -13.49 -13.83
C LEU A 238 26.43 -12.28 -13.08
N THR A 239 25.59 -11.29 -12.78
CA THR A 239 26.03 -10.01 -12.20
C THR A 239 25.97 -10.00 -10.69
N GLY A 240 25.28 -10.96 -10.07
CA GLY A 240 25.03 -11.00 -8.64
C GLY A 240 24.07 -9.92 -8.15
N GLU A 241 23.52 -9.08 -9.04
CA GLU A 241 22.55 -8.04 -8.69
C GLU A 241 21.26 -8.64 -8.16
N VAL A 242 20.69 -7.99 -7.16
CA VAL A 242 19.44 -8.38 -6.52
C VAL A 242 18.33 -7.46 -7.04
N GLN A 243 17.35 -8.04 -7.72
CA GLN A 243 16.13 -7.36 -8.14
C GLN A 243 15.04 -7.66 -7.12
N VAL A 244 14.57 -6.62 -6.43
CA VAL A 244 13.46 -6.67 -5.48
C VAL A 244 12.23 -6.09 -6.16
N ARG A 245 11.13 -6.86 -6.20
CA ARG A 245 9.86 -6.41 -6.78
C ARG A 245 8.82 -6.18 -5.70
N TYR A 246 8.10 -5.08 -5.83
CA TYR A 246 6.87 -4.78 -5.11
C TYR A 246 5.75 -4.64 -6.13
N ALA A 247 4.52 -4.98 -5.76
CA ALA A 247 3.42 -4.89 -6.71
C ALA A 247 2.09 -4.63 -6.04
N SER A 248 1.29 -3.75 -6.64
CA SER A 248 -0.14 -3.62 -6.34
C SER A 248 -0.97 -3.89 -7.58
N ILE A 249 -2.19 -4.37 -7.36
CA ILE A 249 -3.13 -4.70 -8.43
C ILE A 249 -4.21 -3.63 -8.46
N VAL A 250 -4.37 -2.99 -9.62
CA VAL A 250 -5.38 -1.97 -9.88
C VAL A 250 -6.38 -2.54 -10.88
N ALA A 251 -7.67 -2.34 -10.59
CA ALA A 251 -8.75 -2.78 -11.46
C ALA A 251 -9.62 -1.58 -11.86
N VAL A 252 -9.78 -1.34 -13.16
CA VAL A 252 -10.64 -0.30 -13.72
C VAL A 252 -11.40 -0.91 -14.90
N ASP A 253 -12.71 -0.69 -14.98
CA ASP A 253 -13.58 -1.22 -16.06
C ASP A 253 -13.38 -2.71 -16.34
N GLN A 254 -13.32 -3.53 -15.27
CA GLN A 254 -13.06 -4.98 -15.32
C GLN A 254 -11.68 -5.40 -15.85
N ARG A 255 -10.84 -4.45 -16.29
CA ARG A 255 -9.44 -4.69 -16.65
C ARG A 255 -8.57 -4.60 -15.41
N GLN A 256 -7.64 -5.54 -15.26
CA GLN A 256 -6.69 -5.55 -14.16
C GLN A 256 -5.28 -5.33 -14.68
N VAL A 257 -4.55 -4.49 -13.98
CA VAL A 257 -3.14 -4.20 -14.25
C VAL A 257 -2.34 -4.35 -12.97
N GLN A 258 -1.07 -4.68 -13.14
CA GLN A 258 -0.09 -4.70 -12.08
C GLN A 258 0.71 -3.41 -12.13
N CYS A 259 0.67 -2.62 -11.07
CA CYS A 259 1.66 -1.57 -10.81
C CYS A 259 2.88 -2.24 -10.19
N GLY A 260 3.91 -2.50 -11.00
CA GLY A 260 5.15 -3.14 -10.59
C GLY A 260 6.20 -2.10 -10.24
N ILE A 261 6.77 -2.20 -9.05
CA ILE A 261 7.91 -1.38 -8.61
C ILE A 261 9.12 -2.28 -8.53
N VAL A 262 10.19 -1.87 -9.19
CA VAL A 262 11.45 -2.62 -9.27
C VAL A 262 12.53 -1.82 -8.55
N VAL A 263 13.22 -2.48 -7.64
CA VAL A 263 14.41 -1.94 -6.96
C VAL A 263 15.58 -2.87 -7.27
N ARG A 264 16.57 -2.37 -8.01
CA ARG A 264 17.79 -3.12 -8.32
C ARG A 264 18.90 -2.68 -7.37
N CYS A 265 19.49 -3.67 -6.72
CA CYS A 265 20.61 -3.47 -5.83
C CYS A 265 21.82 -4.27 -6.32
N GLY A 266 23.00 -3.67 -6.33
CA GLY A 266 24.26 -4.32 -6.71
C GLY A 266 25.30 -4.21 -5.61
N GLY A 267 26.38 -4.99 -5.69
CA GLY A 267 27.57 -4.77 -4.88
C GLY A 267 28.26 -3.45 -5.28
N SER A 268 28.92 -2.83 -4.31
CA SER A 268 29.85 -1.73 -4.53
C SER A 268 31.13 -2.25 -5.18
N GLU A 269 31.74 -1.46 -6.06
CA GLU A 269 33.04 -1.79 -6.67
C GLU A 269 34.20 -1.63 -5.68
N CYS A 270 34.00 -0.83 -4.62
CA CYS A 270 35.04 -0.46 -3.64
C CYS A 270 34.83 -1.08 -2.25
N GLY A 271 33.92 -2.05 -2.09
CA GLY A 271 33.71 -2.73 -0.81
C GLY A 271 32.49 -3.66 -0.78
N ASP A 272 32.21 -4.24 0.39
CA ASP A 272 31.10 -5.19 0.59
C ASP A 272 29.73 -4.50 0.74
N GLU A 273 29.63 -3.19 0.52
CA GLU A 273 28.39 -2.45 0.68
C GLU A 273 27.48 -2.60 -0.55
N MET A 274 26.18 -2.68 -0.31
CA MET A 274 25.16 -2.74 -1.35
C MET A 274 24.83 -1.32 -1.82
N GLN A 275 24.58 -1.17 -3.11
CA GLN A 275 24.18 0.10 -3.73
C GLN A 275 22.84 -0.08 -4.44
N VAL A 276 21.94 0.89 -4.30
CA VAL A 276 20.71 0.96 -5.10
C VAL A 276 21.07 1.57 -6.45
N ARG A 277 20.79 0.85 -7.54
CA ARG A 277 21.12 1.23 -8.92
C ARG A 277 19.89 1.56 -9.76
N GLU A 278 18.73 1.04 -9.38
CA GLU A 278 17.48 1.28 -10.10
C GLU A 278 16.35 1.34 -9.08
N VAL A 279 15.47 2.34 -9.21
CA VAL A 279 14.17 2.38 -8.55
C VAL A 279 13.18 2.87 -9.59
N SER A 280 12.32 1.98 -10.05
CA SER A 280 11.40 2.26 -11.16
C SER A 280 10.00 1.76 -10.89
N LEU A 281 9.00 2.47 -11.42
CA LEU A 281 7.58 2.06 -11.43
C LEU A 281 7.14 1.83 -12.87
N GLU A 282 6.52 0.68 -13.11
CA GLU A 282 5.98 0.26 -14.40
C GLU A 282 4.55 -0.26 -14.23
N ILE A 283 3.78 -0.26 -15.32
CA ILE A 283 2.43 -0.83 -15.33
C ILE A 283 2.32 -1.87 -16.44
N GLU A 284 1.98 -3.09 -16.03
CA GLU A 284 1.80 -4.24 -16.91
C GLU A 284 0.35 -4.72 -16.91
N ASP A 285 -0.12 -5.19 -18.05
CA ASP A 285 -1.40 -5.88 -18.15
C ASP A 285 -1.31 -7.38 -17.80
N MET A 286 -2.47 -8.06 -17.85
CA MET A 286 -2.59 -9.51 -17.63
C MET A 286 -1.77 -10.36 -18.60
N ASP A 287 -1.42 -9.83 -19.77
CA ASP A 287 -0.65 -10.54 -20.79
C ASP A 287 0.86 -10.29 -20.61
N GLY A 288 1.25 -9.32 -19.77
CA GLY A 288 2.63 -8.93 -19.51
C GLY A 288 3.14 -7.83 -20.44
N THR A 289 2.23 -7.15 -21.12
CA THR A 289 2.57 -6.00 -21.98
C THR A 289 2.62 -4.75 -21.11
N HIS A 290 3.69 -3.96 -21.25
CA HIS A 290 3.76 -2.65 -20.61
C HIS A 290 2.76 -1.71 -21.27
N LEU A 291 1.93 -1.07 -20.46
CA LEU A 291 1.01 -0.04 -20.94
C LEU A 291 1.77 1.23 -21.29
N ASN A 292 1.29 1.99 -22.26
CA ASN A 292 1.83 3.32 -22.50
C ASN A 292 1.36 4.33 -21.44
N GLY A 293 1.94 5.53 -21.40
CA GLY A 293 1.55 6.52 -20.39
C GLY A 293 0.09 6.96 -20.47
N LYS A 294 -0.49 7.06 -21.67
CA LYS A 294 -1.92 7.43 -21.82
C LYS A 294 -2.85 6.37 -21.19
N GLU A 295 -2.60 5.10 -21.46
CA GLU A 295 -3.38 3.99 -20.90
C GLU A 295 -3.17 3.87 -19.40
N SER A 296 -1.93 4.03 -18.95
CA SER A 296 -1.54 3.98 -17.54
C SER A 296 -2.25 5.04 -16.71
N LEU A 297 -2.42 6.27 -17.23
CA LEU A 297 -3.14 7.34 -16.53
C LEU A 297 -4.58 6.96 -16.17
N VAL A 298 -5.27 6.16 -16.99
CA VAL A 298 -6.64 5.71 -16.69
C VAL A 298 -6.65 4.87 -15.41
N PHE A 299 -5.69 3.97 -15.27
CA PHE A 299 -5.56 3.11 -14.08
C PHE A 299 -5.08 3.91 -12.86
N LEU A 300 -4.09 4.78 -13.02
CA LEU A 300 -3.57 5.62 -11.94
C LEU A 300 -4.63 6.59 -11.41
N GLN A 301 -5.41 7.19 -12.31
CA GLN A 301 -6.53 8.05 -11.94
C GLN A 301 -7.61 7.24 -11.22
N GLY A 302 -7.98 6.07 -11.73
CA GLY A 302 -8.90 5.15 -11.03
C GLY A 302 -8.41 4.78 -9.64
N ALA A 303 -7.11 4.54 -9.46
CA ALA A 303 -6.49 4.25 -8.17
C ALA A 303 -6.51 5.45 -7.21
N LEU A 304 -6.19 6.65 -7.71
CA LEU A 304 -6.28 7.90 -6.96
C LEU A 304 -7.72 8.14 -6.51
N GLU A 305 -8.67 7.92 -7.43
CA GLU A 305 -10.08 8.23 -7.24
C GLU A 305 -10.88 7.20 -6.44
N GLY A 306 -10.43 5.95 -6.49
CA GLY A 306 -11.12 4.81 -5.91
C GLY A 306 -11.25 4.84 -4.39
N LYS A 307 -12.19 4.03 -3.90
CA LYS A 307 -12.37 3.83 -2.46
C LYS A 307 -11.10 3.25 -1.86
N LYS A 308 -10.75 3.75 -0.69
CA LYS A 308 -9.59 3.26 0.07
C LYS A 308 -10.03 2.13 0.99
N GLY A 309 -9.16 1.14 1.17
CA GLY A 309 -9.38 0.08 2.15
C GLY A 309 -9.34 0.64 3.58
N THR A 310 -9.64 -0.21 4.57
CA THR A 310 -9.53 0.17 5.99
C THR A 310 -8.08 0.25 6.47
N GLY A 311 -7.12 -0.28 5.69
CA GLY A 311 -5.72 -0.40 6.08
C GLY A 311 -5.42 -1.55 7.05
N ILE A 312 -6.46 -2.23 7.55
CA ILE A 312 -6.31 -3.40 8.43
C ILE A 312 -5.68 -4.54 7.65
N ASN A 313 -4.60 -5.12 8.17
CA ASN A 313 -3.85 -6.20 7.52
C ASN A 313 -3.47 -5.88 6.06
N ARG A 314 -3.15 -4.61 5.77
CA ARG A 314 -2.84 -4.12 4.42
C ARG A 314 -1.76 -4.93 3.69
N ILE A 315 -0.74 -5.38 4.43
CA ILE A 315 0.35 -6.21 3.89
C ILE A 315 -0.19 -7.57 3.43
N GLY A 316 -0.93 -8.26 4.30
CA GLY A 316 -1.52 -9.56 3.99
C GLY A 316 -2.55 -9.47 2.87
N GLU A 317 -3.34 -8.40 2.83
CA GLU A 317 -4.30 -8.15 1.75
C GLU A 317 -3.59 -7.92 0.39
N GLY A 318 -2.57 -7.07 0.37
CA GLY A 318 -1.76 -6.83 -0.84
C GLY A 318 -1.13 -8.12 -1.38
N GLN A 319 -0.51 -8.92 -0.51
CA GLN A 319 0.09 -10.21 -0.89
C GLN A 319 -0.93 -11.21 -1.42
N ARG A 320 -2.12 -11.32 -0.79
CA ARG A 320 -3.20 -12.21 -1.28
C ARG A 320 -3.63 -11.83 -2.70
N ARG A 321 -3.79 -10.53 -2.96
CA ARG A 321 -4.23 -10.05 -4.29
C ARG A 321 -3.18 -10.25 -5.35
N TYR A 322 -1.92 -9.99 -5.02
CA TYR A 322 -0.82 -10.27 -5.94
C TYR A 322 -0.77 -11.76 -6.31
N LYS A 323 -0.85 -12.66 -5.32
CA LYS A 323 -0.90 -14.12 -5.56
C LYS A 323 -2.06 -14.52 -6.47
N ALA A 324 -3.27 -14.00 -6.20
CA ALA A 324 -4.44 -14.26 -7.04
C ALA A 324 -4.26 -13.74 -8.49
N TYR A 325 -3.65 -12.56 -8.65
CA TYR A 325 -3.35 -12.00 -9.97
C TYR A 325 -2.34 -12.84 -10.76
N VAL A 326 -1.25 -13.28 -10.10
CA VAL A 326 -0.25 -14.16 -10.71
C VAL A 326 -0.88 -15.51 -11.12
N GLU A 327 -1.75 -16.07 -10.30
CA GLU A 327 -2.48 -17.30 -10.63
C GLU A 327 -3.40 -17.11 -11.84
N MET A 328 -4.17 -16.02 -11.90
CA MET A 328 -4.99 -15.69 -13.08
C MET A 328 -4.13 -15.48 -14.34
N LYS A 329 -2.95 -14.86 -14.21
CA LYS A 329 -1.99 -14.66 -15.32
C LYS A 329 -1.46 -16.01 -15.82
N ARG A 330 -1.14 -16.94 -14.92
CA ARG A 330 -0.75 -18.32 -15.25
C ARG A 330 -1.86 -19.07 -15.97
N GLU A 331 -3.07 -19.09 -15.43
CA GLU A 331 -4.22 -19.77 -16.05
C GLU A 331 -4.51 -19.24 -17.46
N ARG A 332 -4.45 -17.92 -17.66
CA ARG A 332 -4.67 -17.28 -18.96
C ARG A 332 -3.59 -17.67 -19.97
N ARG A 333 -2.32 -17.72 -19.55
CA ARG A 333 -1.21 -18.20 -20.40
C ARG A 333 -1.38 -19.66 -20.78
N GLU A 334 -1.75 -20.53 -19.83
CA GLU A 334 -2.01 -21.95 -20.11
C GLU A 334 -3.17 -22.13 -21.10
N ARG A 335 -4.26 -21.36 -20.97
CA ARG A 335 -5.37 -21.40 -21.92
C ARG A 335 -4.93 -20.99 -23.34
N LYS A 336 -4.14 -19.92 -23.46
CA LYS A 336 -3.60 -19.46 -24.76
C LYS A 336 -2.71 -20.52 -25.40
N LEU A 337 -1.77 -21.09 -24.64
CA LEU A 337 -0.88 -22.16 -25.13
C LEU A 337 -1.65 -23.40 -25.60
N ARG A 338 -2.74 -23.78 -24.91
CA ARG A 338 -3.61 -24.88 -25.35
C ARG A 338 -4.32 -24.56 -26.68
N THR A 339 -4.79 -23.33 -26.85
CA THR A 339 -5.43 -22.90 -28.12
C THR A 339 -4.42 -22.83 -29.26
N GLU A 340 -3.24 -22.26 -29.04
CA GLU A 340 -2.15 -22.20 -30.02
C GLU A 340 -1.70 -23.61 -30.43
N GLY A 341 -1.46 -24.50 -29.46
CA GLY A 341 -1.11 -25.90 -29.75
C GLY A 341 -2.21 -26.65 -30.53
N ALA A 342 -3.49 -26.36 -30.29
CA ALA A 342 -4.58 -26.93 -31.07
C ALA A 342 -4.59 -26.41 -32.53
N LEU A 343 -4.29 -25.13 -32.73
CA LEU A 343 -4.16 -24.52 -34.07
C LEU A 343 -2.94 -25.08 -34.82
N ASP A 344 -1.83 -25.31 -34.13
CA ASP A 344 -0.63 -25.91 -34.73
C ASP A 344 -0.89 -27.35 -35.19
N ILE A 345 -1.56 -28.17 -34.37
CA ILE A 345 -1.94 -29.55 -34.75
C ILE A 345 -2.86 -29.52 -35.98
N LEU A 346 -3.84 -28.61 -36.02
CA LEU A 346 -4.73 -28.43 -37.15
C LEU A 346 -3.95 -28.02 -38.42
N CYS A 347 -3.02 -27.07 -38.29
CA CYS A 347 -2.16 -26.59 -39.38
C CYS A 347 -1.28 -27.72 -39.96
N VAL A 348 -0.64 -28.51 -39.10
CA VAL A 348 0.15 -29.68 -39.51
C VAL A 348 -0.74 -30.71 -40.20
N GLY A 349 -1.94 -30.98 -39.67
CA GLY A 349 -2.90 -31.89 -40.28
C GLY A 349 -3.34 -31.45 -41.68
N PHE A 350 -3.61 -30.16 -41.88
CA PHE A 350 -3.91 -29.60 -43.20
C PHE A 350 -2.72 -29.71 -44.16
N GLY A 351 -1.51 -29.40 -43.71
CA GLY A 351 -0.29 -29.52 -44.52
C GLY A 351 -0.05 -30.96 -45.00
N VAL A 352 -0.17 -31.95 -44.10
CA VAL A 352 -0.05 -33.38 -44.46
C VAL A 352 -1.14 -33.80 -45.43
N SER A 353 -2.39 -33.35 -45.22
CA SER A 353 -3.51 -33.69 -46.11
C SER A 353 -3.30 -33.16 -47.53
N ILE A 354 -2.81 -31.93 -47.67
CA ILE A 354 -2.47 -31.32 -48.97
C ILE A 354 -1.34 -32.10 -49.63
N PHE A 355 -0.29 -32.44 -48.89
CA PHE A 355 0.84 -33.22 -49.40
C PHE A 355 0.41 -34.60 -49.90
N VAL A 356 -0.40 -35.33 -49.12
CA VAL A 356 -0.93 -36.64 -49.51
C VAL A 356 -1.81 -36.51 -50.75
N ALA A 357 -2.71 -35.52 -50.82
CA ALA A 357 -3.55 -35.28 -51.99
C ALA A 357 -2.72 -34.99 -53.25
N PHE A 358 -1.65 -34.19 -53.11
CA PHE A 358 -0.71 -33.89 -54.20
C PHE A 358 0.05 -35.14 -54.66
N CYS A 359 0.57 -35.96 -53.74
CA CYS A 359 1.20 -37.23 -54.09
C CYS A 359 0.23 -38.17 -54.79
N CYS A 360 -0.99 -38.33 -54.28
CA CYS A 360 -2.03 -39.13 -54.94
C CYS A 360 -2.33 -38.62 -56.36
N PHE A 361 -2.39 -37.31 -56.57
CA PHE A 361 -2.58 -36.74 -57.91
C PHE A 361 -1.43 -37.04 -58.88
N LEU A 362 -0.19 -37.04 -58.39
CA LEU A 362 1.00 -37.34 -59.20
C LEU A 362 1.19 -38.83 -59.51
N PHE A 363 0.87 -39.71 -58.56
CA PHE A 363 1.07 -41.17 -58.71
C PHE A 363 -0.14 -41.91 -59.28
N CYS A 364 -1.33 -41.30 -59.28
CA CYS A 364 -2.54 -41.85 -59.92
C CYS A 364 -2.82 -41.24 -61.31
N ARG A 365 -1.90 -40.44 -61.86
CA ARG A 365 -1.79 -40.12 -63.30
C ARG A 365 -0.74 -41.02 -63.93
#